data_AF-A0AAU1YNS7-F1
#
_entry.id   AF-A0AAU1YNS7-F1
#
_cell.length_a   1.000
_cell.length_b   1.000
_cell.length_c   1.000
_cell.angle_alpha   90.00
_cell.angle_beta   90.00
_cell.angle_gamma   90.00
#
_symmetry.space_group_name_H-M   'P 1'
#
loop_
_entity.id
_entity.type
_entity.pdbx_description
1 polymer ?
#
loop_
_entity_poly.entity_id
_entity_poly.type
_entity_poly.pdbx_seq_one_letter_code
_entity_poly.pdbx_strand_id
1 'polypeptide(L)'
;MTTSQDDHLTRIPAPEGVAPGTGYNHVVWGTGRFVAVSGQCAFDEKGEVVGEGDAAAQARQVFQNLRRCLAAAGATFEDVVKVTYFVTDVAHLPAVRTARDEVFAQDRLPASSAVQVVALFRPELLLEIEAFAIVPERDGAGTRSGHGAETETGFRTGSGAGFGTGFKTGFAS
;
A
#
# COMPACT_ATOMS: atom_id res chain seq x y z
N MET A 1 -6.21 -10.00 29.21
CA MET A 1 -6.46 -8.61 28.80
C MET A 1 -5.40 -8.26 27.79
N THR A 2 -5.74 -8.37 26.51
CA THR A 2 -4.84 -8.06 25.40
C THR A 2 -4.76 -6.53 25.33
N THR A 3 -3.55 -6.00 25.47
CA THR A 3 -3.26 -4.57 25.38
C THR A 3 -3.85 -4.04 24.08
N SER A 4 -4.73 -3.04 24.19
CA SER A 4 -5.17 -2.24 23.05
C SER A 4 -3.90 -1.73 22.37
N GLN A 5 -3.67 -2.15 21.13
CA GLN A 5 -2.62 -1.57 20.31
C GLN A 5 -2.99 -0.09 20.17
N ASP A 6 -2.16 0.81 20.70
CA ASP A 6 -2.41 2.24 20.66
C ASP A 6 -2.67 2.64 19.21
N ASP A 7 -3.85 3.21 18.94
CA ASP A 7 -4.21 3.73 17.62
C ASP A 7 -3.28 4.91 17.34
N HIS A 8 -2.28 4.72 16.47
CA HIS A 8 -1.31 5.76 16.12
C HIS A 8 -1.91 6.85 15.21
N LEU A 9 -3.19 6.70 14.85
CA LEU A 9 -3.96 7.65 14.08
C LEU A 9 -5.06 8.28 14.94
N THR A 10 -5.17 9.60 14.86
CA THR A 10 -6.31 10.35 15.35
C THR A 10 -7.32 10.57 14.22
N ARG A 11 -8.61 10.39 14.52
CA ARG A 11 -9.72 10.51 13.58
C ARG A 11 -10.77 11.48 14.13
N ILE A 12 -11.13 12.48 13.34
CA ILE A 12 -12.15 13.47 13.68
C ILE A 12 -13.33 13.32 12.72
N PRO A 13 -14.45 12.71 13.17
CA PRO A 13 -15.61 12.48 12.31
C PRO A 13 -16.44 13.74 12.05
N ALA A 14 -16.41 14.72 12.97
CA ALA A 14 -17.20 15.94 12.89
C ALA A 14 -16.45 17.11 13.60
N PRO A 15 -15.54 17.81 12.90
CA PRO A 15 -14.93 19.03 13.41
C PRO A 15 -15.99 20.11 13.69
N GLU A 16 -15.68 21.03 14.60
CA GLU A 16 -16.57 22.16 14.90
C GLU A 16 -16.90 22.97 13.63
N GLY A 17 -18.19 23.25 13.42
CA GLY A 17 -18.66 24.00 12.25
C GLY A 17 -18.77 23.20 10.95
N VAL A 18 -18.44 21.90 10.94
CA VAL A 18 -18.57 21.02 9.76
C VAL A 18 -19.71 20.02 9.97
N ALA A 19 -20.58 19.86 8.97
CA ALA A 19 -21.66 18.88 9.02
C ALA A 19 -21.10 17.44 9.20
N PRO A 20 -21.75 16.56 9.99
CA PRO A 20 -21.24 15.20 10.20
C PRO A 20 -21.03 14.42 8.90
N GLY A 21 -19.89 13.76 8.77
CA GLY A 21 -19.62 12.85 7.65
C GLY A 21 -20.43 11.56 7.77
N THR A 22 -20.82 10.97 6.65
CA THR A 22 -21.43 9.62 6.60
C THR A 22 -20.49 8.67 5.87
N GLY A 23 -19.92 7.71 6.61
CA GLY A 23 -19.03 6.69 6.05
C GLY A 23 -17.61 7.18 5.73
N TYR A 24 -17.10 8.16 6.49
CA TYR A 24 -15.68 8.59 6.50
C TYR A 24 -15.42 9.48 7.73
N ASN A 25 -14.15 9.72 8.03
CA ASN A 25 -13.73 10.76 8.98
C ASN A 25 -13.30 12.03 8.24
N HIS A 26 -13.70 13.23 8.68
CA HIS A 26 -13.31 14.49 8.01
C HIS A 26 -11.81 14.74 8.08
N VAL A 27 -11.19 14.40 9.21
CA VAL A 27 -9.75 14.59 9.41
C VAL A 27 -9.16 13.31 9.98
N VAL A 28 -8.05 12.85 9.40
CA VAL A 28 -7.26 11.74 9.92
C VAL A 28 -5.78 12.14 9.85
N TRP A 29 -5.05 11.98 10.95
CA TRP A 29 -3.61 12.22 10.99
C TRP A 29 -2.94 11.28 11.99
N GLY A 30 -1.62 11.20 11.93
CA GLY A 30 -0.81 10.43 12.87
C GLY A 30 0.67 10.67 12.63
N THR A 31 1.51 9.90 13.31
CA THR A 31 2.97 9.94 13.14
C THR A 31 3.48 8.58 12.69
N GLY A 32 4.52 8.59 11.86
CA GLY A 32 5.11 7.37 11.29
C GLY A 32 5.55 7.53 9.85
N ARG A 33 5.86 6.41 9.20
CA ARG A 33 6.27 6.37 7.80
C ARG A 33 5.06 6.47 6.86
N PHE A 34 5.08 7.46 5.98
CA PHE A 34 4.08 7.62 4.94
C PHE A 34 4.20 6.54 3.85
N VAL A 35 3.06 6.04 3.41
CA VAL A 35 2.93 5.07 2.31
C VAL A 35 1.88 5.58 1.33
N ALA A 36 2.28 5.78 0.08
CA ALA A 36 1.36 6.02 -1.02
C ALA A 36 1.14 4.72 -1.81
N VAL A 37 -0.11 4.30 -1.93
CA VAL A 37 -0.52 3.15 -2.73
C VAL A 37 -1.16 3.68 -4.01
N SER A 38 -0.57 3.35 -5.16
CA SER A 38 -1.13 3.67 -6.47
C SER A 38 -2.55 3.14 -6.62
N GLY A 39 -3.34 3.79 -7.49
CA GLY A 39 -4.68 3.34 -7.84
C GLY A 39 -4.72 1.86 -8.21
N GLN A 40 -5.52 1.10 -7.46
CA GLN A 40 -5.76 -0.30 -7.70
C GLN A 40 -7.04 -0.46 -8.53
N CYS A 41 -6.91 -1.25 -9.59
CA CYS A 41 -8.00 -1.68 -10.45
C CYS A 41 -8.31 -3.17 -10.21
N ALA A 42 -9.41 -3.65 -10.78
CA ALA A 42 -9.89 -5.01 -10.61
C ALA A 42 -9.12 -6.04 -11.45
N PHE A 43 -7.80 -6.11 -11.28
CA PHE A 43 -6.97 -7.15 -11.91
C PHE A 43 -6.68 -8.30 -10.99
N ASP A 44 -6.60 -9.50 -11.56
CA ASP A 44 -5.99 -10.65 -10.90
C ASP A 44 -4.45 -10.61 -11.00
N GLU A 45 -3.79 -11.64 -10.47
CA GLU A 45 -2.32 -11.76 -10.45
C GLU A 45 -1.72 -11.92 -11.86
N LYS A 46 -2.54 -12.20 -12.89
CA LYS A 46 -2.12 -12.32 -14.29
C LYS A 46 -2.36 -11.04 -15.09
N GLY A 47 -3.01 -10.03 -14.49
CA GLY A 47 -3.34 -8.76 -15.15
C GLY A 47 -4.70 -8.77 -15.87
N GLU A 48 -5.50 -9.82 -15.68
CA GLU A 48 -6.82 -9.98 -16.28
C GLU A 48 -7.89 -9.28 -15.45
N VAL A 49 -8.89 -8.69 -16.12
CA VAL A 49 -10.01 -8.01 -15.44
C VAL A 49 -10.89 -9.05 -14.74
N VAL A 50 -11.11 -8.86 -13.45
CA VAL A 50 -12.03 -9.67 -12.65
C VAL A 50 -13.39 -8.96 -12.59
N GLY A 51 -14.46 -9.62 -13.03
CA GLY A 51 -15.82 -9.09 -12.91
C GLY A 51 -16.15 -8.00 -13.93
N GLU A 52 -15.85 -8.23 -15.22
CA GLU A 52 -16.31 -7.34 -16.28
C GLU A 52 -17.84 -7.13 -16.19
N GLY A 53 -18.27 -5.86 -16.19
CA GLY A 53 -19.68 -5.49 -16.01
C GLY A 53 -20.25 -5.67 -14.59
N ASP A 54 -19.46 -6.17 -13.62
CA ASP A 54 -19.87 -6.38 -12.23
C ASP A 54 -19.04 -5.51 -11.27
N ALA A 55 -19.60 -4.35 -10.90
CA ALA A 55 -18.97 -3.42 -9.97
C ALA A 55 -18.71 -4.01 -8.57
N ALA A 56 -19.52 -4.97 -8.11
CA ALA A 56 -19.34 -5.59 -6.80
C ALA A 56 -18.16 -6.56 -6.81
N ALA A 57 -18.04 -7.38 -7.87
CA ALA A 57 -16.87 -8.24 -8.06
C ALA A 57 -15.59 -7.39 -8.23
N GLN A 58 -15.64 -6.34 -9.03
CA GLN A 58 -14.51 -5.41 -9.20
C GLN A 58 -14.10 -4.76 -7.89
N ALA A 59 -15.06 -4.26 -7.09
CA ALA A 59 -14.75 -3.63 -5.81
C ALA A 59 -14.06 -4.58 -4.83
N ARG A 60 -14.53 -5.84 -4.72
CA ARG A 60 -13.86 -6.85 -3.89
C ARG A 60 -12.43 -7.11 -4.38
N GLN A 61 -12.21 -7.22 -5.69
CA GLN A 61 -10.86 -7.41 -6.24
C GLN A 61 -9.95 -6.21 -5.94
N VAL A 62 -10.45 -4.99 -6.13
CA VAL A 62 -9.70 -3.75 -5.83
C VAL A 62 -9.27 -3.71 -4.36
N PHE A 63 -10.16 -4.00 -3.41
CA PHE A 63 -9.79 -4.04 -1.99
C PHE A 63 -8.84 -5.18 -1.65
N GLN A 64 -8.92 -6.33 -2.33
CA GLN A 64 -7.92 -7.40 -2.18
C GLN A 64 -6.54 -6.96 -2.69
N ASN A 65 -6.48 -6.22 -3.79
CA ASN A 65 -5.23 -5.67 -4.33
C ASN A 65 -4.65 -4.61 -3.39
N LEU A 66 -5.48 -3.68 -2.88
CA LEU A 66 -5.07 -2.71 -1.85
C LEU A 66 -4.48 -3.39 -0.62
N ARG A 67 -5.12 -4.45 -0.11
CA ARG A 67 -4.61 -5.23 1.02
C ARG A 67 -3.21 -5.78 0.75
N ARG A 68 -2.94 -6.29 -0.45
CA ARG A 68 -1.61 -6.80 -0.84
C ARG A 68 -0.57 -5.68 -0.90
N CYS A 69 -0.92 -4.53 -1.48
CA CYS A 69 -0.04 -3.35 -1.53
C CYS A 69 0.28 -2.82 -0.13
N LEU A 70 -0.72 -2.70 0.74
CA LEU A 70 -0.54 -2.29 2.13
C LEU A 70 0.38 -3.28 2.87
N ALA A 71 0.12 -4.59 2.74
CA ALA A 71 0.94 -5.61 3.38
C ALA A 71 2.41 -5.57 2.93
N ALA A 72 2.68 -5.28 1.65
CA ALA A 72 4.04 -5.11 1.13
C ALA A 72 4.79 -3.93 1.78
N ALA A 73 4.06 -2.93 2.28
CA ALA A 73 4.60 -1.80 3.03
C ALA A 73 4.62 -2.03 4.56
N GLY A 74 4.24 -3.21 5.03
CA GLY A 74 4.05 -3.51 6.46
C GLY A 74 2.83 -2.84 7.08
N ALA A 75 1.84 -2.47 6.27
CA ALA A 75 0.61 -1.78 6.67
C ALA A 75 -0.61 -2.70 6.57
N THR A 76 -1.68 -2.28 7.22
CA THR A 76 -3.03 -2.84 7.17
C THR A 76 -4.05 -1.74 6.82
N PHE A 77 -5.33 -2.08 6.72
CA PHE A 77 -6.37 -1.06 6.54
C PHE A 77 -6.52 -0.13 7.76
N GLU A 78 -6.05 -0.53 8.94
CA GLU A 78 -6.07 0.33 10.13
C GLU A 78 -5.10 1.51 10.02
N ASP A 79 -4.06 1.38 9.19
CA ASP A 79 -3.03 2.38 8.95
C ASP A 79 -3.44 3.40 7.86
N VAL A 80 -4.54 3.17 7.16
CA VAL A 80 -5.00 4.02 6.05
C VAL A 80 -5.60 5.32 6.58
N VAL A 81 -5.07 6.44 6.09
CA VAL A 81 -5.50 7.79 6.46
C VAL A 81 -6.44 8.42 5.43
N LYS A 82 -6.31 8.06 4.15
CA LYS A 82 -7.12 8.59 3.05
C LYS A 82 -7.37 7.53 2.00
N VAL A 83 -8.59 7.50 1.48
CA VAL A 83 -8.96 6.74 0.28
C VAL A 83 -9.59 7.68 -0.75
N THR A 84 -9.25 7.52 -2.02
CA THR A 84 -9.93 8.23 -3.13
C THR A 84 -10.57 7.20 -4.04
N TYR A 85 -11.87 7.36 -4.29
CA TYR A 85 -12.66 6.49 -5.15
C TYR A 85 -12.91 7.17 -6.49
N PHE A 86 -12.48 6.54 -7.57
CA PHE A 86 -12.84 6.92 -8.94
C PHE A 86 -13.79 5.86 -9.47
N VAL A 87 -14.99 6.27 -9.91
CA VAL A 87 -15.99 5.38 -10.51
C VAL A 87 -16.41 5.91 -11.87
N THR A 88 -16.71 5.03 -12.82
CA THR A 88 -17.24 5.46 -14.14
C THR A 88 -18.70 5.88 -14.07
N ASP A 89 -19.44 5.34 -13.11
CA ASP A 89 -20.83 5.71 -12.78
C ASP A 89 -21.01 5.74 -11.26
N VAL A 90 -21.56 6.83 -10.71
CA VAL A 90 -21.90 6.94 -9.28
C VAL A 90 -22.87 5.84 -8.81
N ALA A 91 -23.64 5.23 -9.72
CA ALA A 91 -24.49 4.08 -9.42
C ALA A 91 -23.70 2.86 -8.91
N HIS A 92 -22.39 2.81 -9.11
CA HIS A 92 -21.53 1.76 -8.57
C HIS A 92 -21.14 1.98 -7.10
N LEU A 93 -21.27 3.20 -6.56
CA LEU A 93 -20.85 3.51 -5.19
C LEU A 93 -21.48 2.63 -4.10
N PRO A 94 -22.75 2.20 -4.16
CA PRO A 94 -23.29 1.25 -3.19
C PRO A 94 -22.51 -0.06 -3.13
N ALA A 95 -22.13 -0.63 -4.28
CA ALA A 95 -21.34 -1.85 -4.33
C ALA A 95 -19.93 -1.64 -3.76
N VAL A 96 -19.31 -0.49 -4.06
CA VAL A 96 -18.00 -0.11 -3.52
C VAL A 96 -18.05 0.06 -2.01
N ARG A 97 -19.10 0.68 -1.47
CA ARG A 97 -19.29 0.86 -0.02
C ARG A 97 -19.50 -0.46 0.70
N THR A 98 -20.27 -1.39 0.12
CA THR A 98 -20.41 -2.75 0.68
C THR A 98 -19.04 -3.42 0.79
N ALA A 99 -18.23 -3.40 -0.27
CA ALA A 99 -16.89 -4.01 -0.23
C ALA A 99 -15.93 -3.27 0.73
N ARG A 100 -16.04 -1.94 0.87
CA ARG A 100 -15.29 -1.16 1.85
C ARG A 100 -15.63 -1.59 3.28
N ASP A 101 -16.92 -1.79 3.56
CA ASP A 101 -17.41 -2.11 4.90
C ASP A 101 -17.04 -3.53 5.35
N GLU A 102 -16.64 -4.39 4.41
CA GLU A 102 -16.03 -5.70 4.69
C GLU A 102 -14.58 -5.59 5.21
N VAL A 103 -13.86 -4.49 4.93
CA VAL A 103 -12.43 -4.36 5.26
C VAL A 103 -12.09 -3.26 6.25
N PHE A 104 -12.93 -2.23 6.38
CA PHE A 104 -12.74 -1.16 7.37
C PHE A 104 -13.69 -1.31 8.56
N ALA A 105 -13.14 -1.18 9.76
CA ALA A 105 -13.93 -0.99 10.96
C ALA A 105 -14.68 0.35 10.89
N GLN A 106 -15.99 0.32 11.14
CA GLN A 106 -16.89 1.45 10.90
C GLN A 106 -16.65 2.65 11.83
N ASP A 107 -16.01 2.41 12.97
CA ASP A 107 -15.56 3.43 13.92
C ASP A 107 -14.15 3.98 13.60
N ARG A 108 -13.44 3.38 12.64
CA ARG A 108 -12.05 3.73 12.28
C ARG A 108 -11.85 4.01 10.80
N LEU A 109 -12.88 4.53 10.13
CA LEU A 109 -12.83 4.85 8.69
C LEU A 109 -11.76 5.91 8.35
N PRO A 110 -11.15 5.87 7.16
CA PRO A 110 -10.22 6.90 6.71
C PRO A 110 -10.96 8.18 6.30
N ALA A 111 -10.20 9.24 5.99
CA ALA A 111 -10.72 10.32 5.17
C ALA A 111 -11.03 9.80 3.76
N SER A 112 -11.96 10.47 3.06
CA SER A 112 -12.50 9.95 1.81
C SER A 112 -12.82 11.05 0.81
N SER A 113 -12.69 10.73 -0.48
CA SER A 113 -13.28 11.49 -1.57
C SER A 113 -13.77 10.52 -2.63
N ALA A 114 -14.92 10.78 -3.24
CA ALA A 114 -15.45 9.98 -4.33
C ALA A 114 -15.81 10.90 -5.49
N VAL A 115 -15.39 10.52 -6.69
CA VAL A 115 -15.66 11.27 -7.93
C VAL A 115 -16.08 10.31 -9.03
N GLN A 116 -16.99 10.77 -9.89
CA GLN A 116 -17.24 10.11 -11.15
C GLN A 116 -16.25 10.62 -12.20
N VAL A 117 -15.65 9.69 -12.94
CA VAL A 117 -14.75 9.98 -14.06
C VAL A 117 -15.38 9.53 -15.36
N VAL A 118 -15.01 10.15 -16.47
CA VAL A 118 -15.57 9.81 -17.80
C VAL A 118 -15.14 8.41 -18.24
N ALA A 119 -13.92 8.00 -17.92
CA ALA A 119 -13.38 6.68 -18.22
C ALA A 119 -12.16 6.39 -17.34
N LEU A 120 -11.83 5.10 -17.22
CA LEU A 120 -10.53 4.61 -16.73
C LEU A 120 -9.67 4.16 -17.92
N PHE A 121 -8.43 3.76 -17.66
CA PHE A 121 -7.48 3.47 -18.73
C PHE A 121 -7.79 2.20 -19.54
N ARG A 122 -8.69 1.32 -19.05
CA ARG A 122 -9.30 0.22 -19.83
C ARG A 122 -10.83 0.31 -19.71
N PRO A 123 -11.58 0.07 -20.81
CA PRO A 123 -13.03 0.24 -20.83
C PRO A 123 -13.78 -0.76 -19.94
N GLU A 124 -13.19 -1.91 -19.61
CA GLU A 124 -13.81 -2.94 -18.77
C GLU A 124 -13.79 -2.56 -17.28
N LEU A 125 -13.00 -1.55 -16.90
CA LEU A 125 -12.86 -1.09 -15.52
C LEU A 125 -13.97 -0.11 -15.16
N LEU A 126 -14.66 -0.41 -14.05
CA LEU A 126 -15.76 0.40 -13.52
C LEU A 126 -15.32 1.28 -12.36
N LEU A 127 -14.20 0.93 -11.71
CA LEU A 127 -13.64 1.67 -10.59
C LEU A 127 -12.14 1.50 -10.43
N GLU A 128 -11.54 2.52 -9.81
CA GLU A 128 -10.16 2.56 -9.35
C GLU A 128 -10.13 3.19 -7.95
N ILE A 129 -9.31 2.64 -7.05
CA ILE A 129 -9.19 3.14 -5.68
C ILE A 129 -7.71 3.26 -5.31
N GLU A 130 -7.30 4.44 -4.85
CA GLU A 130 -5.98 4.69 -4.26
C GLU A 130 -6.08 4.89 -2.75
N ALA A 131 -4.97 4.71 -2.06
CA ALA A 131 -4.91 4.89 -0.61
C ALA A 131 -3.60 5.52 -0.15
N PHE A 132 -3.69 6.35 0.88
CA PHE A 132 -2.56 6.78 1.69
C PHE A 132 -2.64 6.16 3.07
N ALA A 133 -1.49 5.73 3.58
CA ALA A 133 -1.36 5.16 4.91
C ALA A 133 -0.17 5.78 5.67
N ILE A 134 -0.23 5.73 6.99
CA ILE A 134 0.88 6.04 7.88
C ILE A 134 1.13 4.78 8.69
N VAL A 135 2.34 4.23 8.59
CA VAL A 135 2.75 3.04 9.35
C VAL A 135 3.55 3.51 10.56
N PRO A 136 3.21 3.09 11.80
CA PRO A 136 3.95 3.52 12.97
C PRO A 136 5.40 3.01 12.87
N GLU A 137 6.36 3.87 13.23
CA GLU A 137 7.73 3.43 13.40
C GLU A 137 7.78 2.54 14.64
N ARG A 138 8.00 1.23 14.44
CA ARG A 138 8.25 0.34 15.57
C ARG A 138 9.67 0.62 16.03
N ASP A 139 9.82 1.13 17.26
CA ASP A 139 11.11 1.22 17.93
C ASP A 139 11.85 -0.12 17.79
N GLY A 140 13.05 -0.07 17.23
CA GLY A 140 13.79 -1.22 16.70
C GLY A 140 13.93 -2.37 17.69
N ALA A 141 13.08 -3.39 17.56
CA ALA A 141 13.32 -4.70 18.15
C ALA A 141 14.32 -5.47 17.28
N GLY A 142 15.61 -5.18 17.49
CA GLY A 142 16.68 -6.16 17.34
C GLY A 142 17.14 -6.52 15.93
N THR A 143 17.91 -5.64 15.30
CA THR A 143 19.00 -6.09 14.41
C THR A 143 20.31 -5.54 14.95
N ARG A 144 20.80 -6.11 16.05
CA ARG A 144 22.25 -6.12 16.31
C ARG A 144 22.82 -7.15 15.33
N SER A 145 23.24 -6.68 14.16
CA SER A 145 24.13 -7.47 13.32
C SER A 145 25.44 -7.65 14.08
N GLY A 146 25.83 -8.90 14.30
CA GLY A 146 27.16 -9.23 14.78
C GLY A 146 28.18 -8.73 13.79
N HIS A 147 29.03 -7.79 14.21
CA HIS A 147 30.27 -7.47 13.54
C HIS A 147 31.40 -7.69 14.55
N GLY A 148 31.73 -8.97 14.75
CA GLY A 148 32.98 -9.42 15.31
C GLY A 148 33.72 -10.20 14.23
N ALA A 149 34.21 -9.50 13.21
CA ALA A 149 35.19 -10.07 12.29
C ALA A 149 36.56 -9.86 12.94
N GLU A 150 37.02 -10.87 13.69
CA GLU A 150 38.42 -11.00 14.06
C GLU A 150 39.23 -11.13 12.76
N THR A 151 40.06 -10.14 12.49
CA THR A 151 41.08 -10.19 11.45
C THR A 151 42.35 -10.74 12.08
N GLU A 152 42.51 -12.06 12.06
CA GLU A 152 43.82 -12.67 12.32
C GLU A 152 44.67 -12.62 11.04
N THR A 153 45.71 -11.80 11.13
CA THR A 153 46.84 -11.67 10.21
C THR A 153 47.57 -12.99 10.03
N GLY A 154 47.53 -13.55 8.81
CA GLY A 154 48.34 -14.69 8.39
C GLY A 154 49.21 -14.35 7.18
N PHE A 155 50.35 -13.70 7.41
CA PHE A 155 51.42 -13.54 6.42
C PHE A 155 52.08 -14.90 6.16
N ARG A 156 51.97 -15.45 4.94
CA ARG A 156 52.89 -16.47 4.42
C ARG A 156 53.29 -16.13 2.98
N THR A 157 54.57 -15.87 2.82
CA THR A 157 55.29 -15.76 1.55
C THR A 157 55.35 -17.10 0.83
N GLY A 158 55.03 -17.12 -0.46
CA GLY A 158 55.23 -18.28 -1.33
C GLY A 158 55.23 -17.86 -2.80
N SER A 159 56.41 -17.90 -3.39
CA SER A 159 56.78 -17.53 -4.76
C SER A 159 56.03 -18.29 -5.87
N GLY A 160 55.82 -17.67 -7.02
CA GLY A 160 55.60 -18.41 -8.27
C GLY A 160 55.02 -17.59 -9.41
N ALA A 161 55.84 -17.35 -10.44
CA ALA A 161 55.59 -16.58 -11.66
C ALA A 161 54.35 -16.99 -12.49
N GLY A 162 53.84 -16.04 -13.29
CA GLY A 162 52.95 -16.34 -14.41
C GLY A 162 52.32 -15.11 -15.07
N PHE A 163 53.01 -14.55 -16.06
CA PHE A 163 52.52 -13.51 -16.98
C PHE A 163 51.29 -13.97 -17.78
N GLY A 164 50.36 -13.05 -18.08
CA GLY A 164 49.27 -13.30 -19.04
C GLY A 164 48.34 -12.11 -19.26
N THR A 165 48.74 -11.18 -20.13
CA THR A 165 47.94 -10.06 -20.65
C THR A 165 46.82 -10.56 -21.59
N GLY A 166 45.61 -10.01 -21.47
CA GLY A 166 44.52 -10.33 -22.40
C GLY A 166 43.33 -9.37 -22.31
N PHE A 167 43.51 -8.16 -22.81
CA PHE A 167 42.43 -7.21 -23.11
C PHE A 167 41.79 -7.61 -24.45
N LYS A 168 40.45 -7.64 -24.56
CA LYS A 168 39.70 -7.19 -25.74
C LYS A 168 38.17 -7.19 -25.51
N THR A 169 37.64 -5.97 -25.47
CA THR A 169 36.27 -5.57 -25.77
C THR A 169 35.92 -5.86 -27.23
N GLY A 170 34.72 -6.36 -27.50
CA GLY A 170 34.13 -6.47 -28.83
C GLY A 170 32.69 -5.97 -28.81
N PHE A 171 32.44 -4.90 -29.56
CA PHE A 171 31.14 -4.28 -29.85
C PHE A 171 30.69 -4.71 -31.27
N ALA A 172 29.43 -4.39 -31.59
CA ALA A 172 28.70 -4.53 -32.87
C ALA A 172 27.95 -5.87 -33.03
N SER A 173 26.72 -5.91 -33.53
CA SER A 173 25.80 -4.91 -34.11
C SER A 173 24.37 -5.42 -33.96
#